data_AF-A0A3R6V6U1-F1
#
_entry.id   AF-A0A3R6V6U1-F1
#
_cell.length_a   1.000
_cell.length_b   1.000
_cell.length_c   1.000
_cell.angle_alpha   90.00
_cell.angle_beta   90.00
_cell.angle_gamma   90.00
#
_symmetry.space_group_name_H-M   'P 1'
#
loop_
_entity.id
_entity.type
_entity.pdbx_description
1 polymer ?
#
loop_
_entity_poly.entity_id
_entity_poly.type
_entity_poly.pdbx_seq_one_letter_code
_entity_poly.pdbx_strand_id
1 'polypeptide(L)'
;MNKRIKNIKPVKLKLKQQATFLLILAKLLENGFSIEMALESMRLILPDENPLLINLIQQLDKGQSLADTLALTGLSKTILSQITIADIHGNLIKCLRENAATLTIRQKNLQKILNLLAYPCFLLISLISLIVFLKVEMAQQLPHLALPTMYWILVKILVGLIILGIIGEIGYLVHATETQRALHQMRWPIIGSMYRNYFHYVILSAVATFFKKWTFFK
;
A
#
# COMPACT_ATOMS: atom_id res chain seq x y z
N MET A 1 41.28 -17.78 1.90
CA MET A 1 40.57 -16.80 2.77
C MET A 1 39.17 -16.59 2.20
N ASN A 2 38.21 -17.47 2.57
CA ASN A 2 36.92 -17.61 1.89
C ASN A 2 35.85 -16.80 2.64
N LYS A 3 35.58 -15.55 2.19
CA LYS A 3 34.53 -14.70 2.78
C LYS A 3 33.17 -15.24 2.34
N ARG A 4 32.46 -15.84 3.31
CA ARG A 4 31.08 -16.31 3.21
C ARG A 4 30.21 -15.26 2.53
N ILE A 5 29.62 -15.63 1.39
CA ILE A 5 28.50 -14.93 0.77
C ILE A 5 27.37 -14.97 1.80
N LYS A 6 27.20 -13.88 2.54
CA LYS A 6 26.03 -13.69 3.41
C LYS A 6 24.81 -13.78 2.50
N ASN A 7 23.90 -14.68 2.86
CA ASN A 7 22.63 -14.87 2.19
C ASN A 7 21.84 -13.55 2.23
N ILE A 8 21.95 -12.73 1.18
CA ILE A 8 21.24 -11.46 1.06
C ILE A 8 19.77 -11.84 0.83
N LYS A 9 18.97 -11.84 1.91
CA LYS A 9 17.51 -11.83 1.75
C LYS A 9 17.18 -10.65 0.82
N PRO A 10 16.37 -10.83 -0.24
CA PRO A 10 16.04 -9.74 -1.14
C PRO A 10 15.39 -8.63 -0.30
N VAL A 11 16.12 -7.53 -0.13
CA VAL A 11 15.63 -6.34 0.56
C VAL A 11 14.56 -5.75 -0.35
N LYS A 12 13.31 -6.13 -0.11
CA LYS A 12 12.18 -5.57 -0.86
C LYS A 12 12.08 -4.10 -0.52
N LEU A 13 12.08 -3.24 -1.53
CA LEU A 13 11.88 -1.80 -1.34
C LEU A 13 10.50 -1.55 -0.73
N LYS A 14 10.40 -0.59 0.18
CA LYS A 14 9.11 -0.09 0.66
C LYS A 14 8.35 0.55 -0.50
N LEU A 15 7.01 0.62 -0.41
CA LEU A 15 6.16 1.16 -1.48
C LEU A 15 6.57 2.58 -1.93
N LYS A 16 6.98 3.44 -0.98
CA LYS A 16 7.56 4.77 -1.25
C LYS A 16 8.85 4.67 -2.09
N GLN A 17 9.75 3.78 -1.70
CA GLN A 17 11.04 3.60 -2.37
C GLN A 17 10.84 3.01 -3.77
N GLN A 18 9.90 2.06 -3.95
CA GLN A 18 9.54 1.55 -5.27
C GLN A 18 9.02 2.66 -6.20
N ALA A 19 8.14 3.53 -5.70
CA ALA A 19 7.61 4.66 -6.46
C ALA A 19 8.72 5.63 -6.88
N THR A 20 9.58 6.02 -5.93
CA THR A 20 10.72 6.91 -6.18
C THR A 20 11.71 6.28 -7.17
N PHE A 21 12.02 4.99 -7.00
CA PHE A 21 12.92 4.24 -7.87
C PHE A 21 12.42 4.27 -9.33
N LEU A 22 11.16 3.90 -9.58
CA LEU A 22 10.59 3.91 -10.93
C LEU A 22 10.54 5.32 -11.53
N LEU A 23 10.25 6.34 -10.70
CA LEU A 23 10.21 7.72 -11.15
C LEU A 23 11.58 8.24 -11.58
N ILE A 24 12.62 7.94 -10.79
CA ILE A 24 14.00 8.34 -11.13
C ILE A 24 14.46 7.57 -12.38
N LEU A 25 14.11 6.27 -12.50
CA LEU A 25 14.44 5.49 -13.69
C LEU A 25 13.83 6.09 -14.93
N ALA A 26 12.53 6.39 -14.90
CA ALA A 26 11.84 7.03 -16.02
C ALA A 26 12.50 8.35 -16.40
N LYS A 27 12.84 9.19 -15.41
CA LYS A 27 13.42 10.51 -15.63
C LYS A 27 14.84 10.45 -16.22
N LEU A 28 15.65 9.49 -15.79
CA LEU A 28 16.99 9.29 -16.35
C LEU A 28 16.91 8.76 -17.79
N LEU A 29 16.04 7.78 -18.06
CA LEU A 29 15.82 7.28 -19.42
C LEU A 29 15.25 8.35 -20.35
N GLU A 30 14.35 9.21 -19.86
CA GLU A 30 13.79 10.36 -20.59
C GLU A 30 14.87 11.38 -20.97
N ASN A 31 15.89 11.54 -20.13
CA ASN A 31 17.06 12.38 -20.40
C ASN A 31 18.10 11.70 -21.32
N GLY A 32 17.80 10.51 -21.87
CA GLY A 32 18.66 9.80 -22.82
C GLY A 32 19.74 8.92 -22.20
N PHE A 33 19.72 8.69 -20.88
CA PHE A 33 20.62 7.71 -20.27
C PHE A 33 20.23 6.29 -20.70
N SER A 34 21.22 5.41 -20.90
CA SER A 34 20.96 3.96 -21.00
C SER A 34 20.53 3.42 -19.63
N ILE A 35 19.90 2.24 -19.61
CA ILE A 35 19.45 1.58 -18.37
C ILE A 35 20.62 1.40 -17.39
N GLU A 36 21.76 0.94 -17.88
CA GLU A 36 22.98 0.75 -17.08
C GLU A 36 23.46 2.07 -16.47
N MET A 37 23.59 3.12 -17.28
CA MET A 37 24.02 4.44 -16.80
C MET A 37 23.01 5.05 -15.81
N ALA A 38 21.71 4.80 -16.02
CA ALA A 38 20.67 5.25 -15.12
C ALA A 38 20.77 4.55 -13.75
N LEU A 39 21.00 3.22 -13.73
CA LEU A 39 21.18 2.46 -12.50
C LEU A 39 22.47 2.84 -11.76
N GLU A 40 23.58 3.06 -12.49
CA GLU A 40 24.82 3.59 -11.91
C GLU A 40 24.61 4.98 -11.30
N SER A 41 23.89 5.86 -11.99
CA SER A 41 23.54 7.19 -11.47
C SER A 41 22.67 7.11 -10.21
N MET A 42 21.75 6.14 -10.13
CA MET A 42 20.94 5.93 -8.93
C MET A 42 21.75 5.51 -7.71
N ARG A 43 22.91 4.88 -7.87
CA ARG A 43 23.79 4.50 -6.74
C ARG A 43 24.31 5.73 -5.99
N LEU A 44 24.47 6.84 -6.71
CA LEU A 44 24.87 8.13 -6.14
C LEU A 44 23.68 8.83 -5.44
N ILE A 45 22.47 8.67 -5.96
CA ILE A 45 21.26 9.34 -5.45
C ILE A 45 20.61 8.57 -4.29
N LEU A 46 20.68 7.23 -4.29
CA LEU A 46 20.09 6.34 -3.30
C LEU A 46 21.18 5.48 -2.62
N PRO A 47 21.99 6.08 -1.71
CA PRO A 47 23.11 5.37 -1.11
C PRO A 47 22.68 4.17 -0.26
N ASP A 48 21.50 4.24 0.36
CA ASP A 48 20.94 3.18 1.20
C ASP A 48 20.58 1.91 0.40
N GLU A 49 20.29 2.05 -0.90
CA GLU A 49 19.84 0.95 -1.77
C GLU A 49 20.97 0.38 -2.65
N ASN A 50 22.20 0.85 -2.43
CA ASN A 50 23.41 0.42 -3.15
C ASN A 50 23.57 -1.10 -3.33
N PRO A 51 23.44 -1.95 -2.29
CA PRO A 51 23.63 -3.39 -2.47
C PRO A 51 22.59 -4.01 -3.41
N LEU A 52 21.37 -3.45 -3.45
CA LEU A 52 20.32 -3.87 -4.37
C LEU A 52 20.68 -3.43 -5.79
N LEU A 53 21.05 -2.16 -5.98
CA LEU A 53 21.44 -1.59 -7.28
C LEU A 53 22.62 -2.33 -7.92
N ILE A 54 23.65 -2.68 -7.14
CA ILE A 54 24.79 -3.46 -7.64
C ILE A 54 24.33 -4.83 -8.18
N ASN A 55 23.39 -5.49 -7.48
CA ASN A 55 22.84 -6.76 -7.93
C ASN A 55 22.00 -6.59 -9.21
N LEU A 56 21.23 -5.50 -9.32
CA LEU A 56 20.46 -5.20 -10.54
C LEU A 56 21.39 -5.04 -11.75
N ILE A 57 22.45 -4.24 -11.62
CA ILE A 57 23.42 -4.00 -12.70
C ILE A 57 24.09 -5.31 -13.11
N GLN A 58 24.53 -6.13 -12.16
CA GLN A 58 25.12 -7.45 -12.44
C GLN A 58 24.17 -8.43 -13.14
N GLN A 59 22.85 -8.30 -12.97
CA GLN A 59 21.86 -9.14 -13.66
C GLN A 59 21.61 -8.66 -15.08
N LEU A 60 21.57 -7.33 -15.28
CA LEU A 60 21.52 -6.72 -16.60
C LEU A 60 22.76 -7.05 -17.43
N ASP A 61 23.96 -6.98 -16.85
CA ASP A 61 25.23 -7.34 -17.52
C ASP A 61 25.25 -8.81 -17.99
N LYS A 62 24.49 -9.67 -17.31
CA LYS A 62 24.32 -11.10 -17.68
C LYS A 62 23.28 -11.31 -18.78
N GLY A 63 22.71 -10.23 -19.33
CA GLY A 63 21.69 -10.28 -20.37
C GLY A 63 20.31 -10.66 -19.86
N GLN A 64 20.03 -10.54 -18.55
CA GLN A 64 18.67 -10.75 -18.06
C GLN A 64 17.75 -9.61 -18.51
N SER A 65 16.46 -9.92 -18.65
CA SER A 65 15.47 -8.90 -18.98
C SER A 65 15.39 -7.86 -17.85
N LEU A 66 15.06 -6.61 -18.23
CA LEU A 66 14.87 -5.53 -17.26
C LEU A 66 13.75 -5.87 -16.26
N ALA A 67 12.67 -6.53 -16.70
CA ALA A 67 11.58 -6.94 -15.82
C ALA A 67 12.01 -7.99 -14.79
N ASP A 68 12.80 -9.00 -15.19
CA ASP A 68 13.29 -10.03 -14.27
C ASP A 68 14.23 -9.43 -13.23
N THR A 69 15.10 -8.53 -13.68
CA THR A 69 16.03 -7.81 -12.82
C THR A 69 15.27 -6.96 -11.78
N LEU A 70 14.26 -6.21 -12.23
CA LEU A 70 13.42 -5.40 -11.36
C LEU A 70 12.54 -6.21 -10.41
N ALA A 71 12.35 -7.52 -10.61
CA ALA A 71 11.61 -8.36 -9.67
C ALA A 71 12.22 -8.35 -8.25
N LEU A 72 13.54 -8.15 -8.14
CA LEU A 72 14.25 -8.05 -6.86
C LEU A 72 13.83 -6.85 -6.01
N THR A 73 13.33 -5.78 -6.64
CA THR A 73 12.89 -4.56 -5.96
C THR A 73 11.59 -4.76 -5.17
N GLY A 74 10.88 -5.86 -5.40
CA GLY A 74 9.60 -6.17 -4.74
C GLY A 74 8.38 -5.60 -5.46
N LEU A 75 8.53 -5.21 -6.74
CA LEU A 75 7.40 -4.80 -7.59
C LEU A 75 6.41 -5.95 -7.79
N SER A 76 5.14 -5.59 -7.93
CA SER A 76 4.09 -6.58 -8.17
C SER A 76 4.19 -7.19 -9.57
N LYS A 77 3.73 -8.45 -9.73
CA LYS A 77 3.72 -9.15 -11.03
C LYS A 77 3.03 -8.36 -12.15
N THR A 78 1.98 -7.62 -11.82
CA THR A 78 1.26 -6.76 -12.76
C THR A 78 2.17 -5.66 -13.32
N ILE A 79 2.94 -4.99 -12.45
CA ILE A 79 3.88 -3.94 -12.87
C ILE A 79 4.99 -4.53 -13.72
N LEU A 80 5.55 -5.68 -13.30
CA LEU A 80 6.62 -6.36 -14.06
C LEU A 80 6.15 -6.74 -15.48
N SER A 81 4.93 -7.29 -15.62
CA SER A 81 4.37 -7.62 -16.93
C SER A 81 4.15 -6.38 -17.81
N GLN A 82 3.64 -5.28 -17.25
CA GLN A 82 3.49 -4.02 -17.98
C GLN A 82 4.85 -3.48 -18.46
N ILE A 83 5.89 -3.62 -17.63
CA ILE A 83 7.25 -3.24 -17.99
C ILE A 83 7.77 -4.12 -19.14
N THR A 84 7.61 -5.45 -19.09
CA THR A 84 8.02 -6.34 -20.18
C THR A 84 7.37 -5.96 -21.51
N ILE A 85 6.06 -5.70 -21.50
CA ILE A 85 5.31 -5.29 -22.70
C ILE A 85 5.83 -3.94 -23.22
N ALA A 86 6.06 -2.98 -22.32
CA ALA A 86 6.52 -1.65 -22.69
C ALA A 86 7.97 -1.63 -23.20
N ASP A 87 8.81 -2.54 -22.72
CA ASP A 87 10.19 -2.74 -23.18
C ASP A 87 10.21 -3.23 -24.64
N ILE A 88 9.36 -4.22 -24.97
CA ILE A 88 9.23 -4.77 -26.33
C ILE A 88 8.63 -3.75 -27.31
N HIS A 89 7.63 -2.98 -26.88
CA HIS A 89 6.90 -2.04 -27.75
C HIS A 89 7.43 -0.60 -27.73
N GLY A 90 8.57 -0.35 -27.08
CA GLY A 90 9.24 0.96 -27.10
C GLY A 90 8.54 2.07 -26.31
N ASN A 91 7.69 1.72 -25.33
CA ASN A 91 6.95 2.68 -24.49
C ASN A 91 7.34 2.61 -23.01
N LEU A 92 8.57 2.17 -22.74
CA LEU A 92 9.09 1.90 -21.40
C LEU A 92 9.03 3.13 -20.49
N ILE A 93 9.47 4.29 -20.96
CA ILE A 93 9.52 5.54 -20.16
C ILE A 93 8.12 5.91 -19.65
N LYS A 94 7.11 5.87 -20.52
CA LYS A 94 5.72 6.15 -20.14
C LYS A 94 5.20 5.13 -19.12
N CYS A 95 5.46 3.84 -19.36
CA CYS A 95 5.04 2.76 -18.47
C CYS A 95 5.65 2.91 -17.07
N LEU A 96 6.95 3.19 -16.96
CA LEU A 96 7.63 3.42 -15.68
C LEU A 96 7.02 4.63 -14.95
N ARG A 97 6.74 5.72 -15.67
CA ARG A 97 6.17 6.95 -15.09
C ARG A 97 4.75 6.74 -14.58
N GLU A 98 3.90 6.06 -15.34
CA GLU A 98 2.51 5.75 -14.94
C GLU A 98 2.48 4.81 -13.72
N ASN A 99 3.35 3.80 -13.69
CA ASN A 99 3.48 2.90 -12.55
C ASN A 99 4.03 3.63 -11.31
N ALA A 100 5.02 4.50 -11.47
CA ALA A 100 5.53 5.35 -10.39
C ALA A 100 4.43 6.27 -9.81
N ALA A 101 3.62 6.90 -10.66
CA ALA A 101 2.50 7.73 -10.24
C ALA A 101 1.44 6.91 -9.47
N THR A 102 1.11 5.72 -9.96
CA THR A 102 0.17 4.80 -9.32
C THR A 102 0.64 4.36 -7.92
N LEU A 103 1.92 3.97 -7.80
CA LEU A 103 2.51 3.64 -6.50
C LEU A 103 2.53 4.86 -5.56
N THR A 104 2.84 6.05 -6.07
CA THR A 104 2.81 7.29 -5.28
C THR A 104 1.40 7.59 -4.74
N ILE A 105 0.36 7.40 -5.56
CA ILE A 105 -1.04 7.56 -5.12
C ILE A 105 -1.39 6.53 -4.05
N ARG A 106 -1.01 5.25 -4.24
CA ARG A 106 -1.19 4.21 -3.22
C ARG A 106 -0.53 4.58 -1.89
N GLN A 107 0.71 5.07 -1.94
CA GLN A 107 1.40 5.51 -0.74
C GLN A 107 0.66 6.64 -0.02
N LYS A 108 0.20 7.66 -0.76
CA LYS A 108 -0.57 8.77 -0.20
C LYS A 108 -1.88 8.30 0.42
N ASN A 109 -2.57 7.36 -0.22
CA ASN A 109 -3.81 6.78 0.31
C ASN A 109 -3.57 6.02 1.61
N LEU A 110 -2.51 5.20 1.69
CA LEU A 110 -2.14 4.51 2.93
C LEU A 110 -1.83 5.50 4.06
N GLN A 111 -1.08 6.56 3.78
CA GLN A 111 -0.82 7.60 4.78
C GLN A 111 -2.08 8.32 5.24
N LYS A 112 -3.00 8.64 4.32
CA LYS A 112 -4.31 9.22 4.68
C LYS A 112 -5.11 8.31 5.60
N ILE A 113 -5.16 7.02 5.30
CA ILE A 113 -5.86 6.02 6.13
C ILE A 113 -5.23 5.96 7.52
N LEU A 114 -3.90 5.89 7.60
CA LEU A 114 -3.20 5.90 8.89
C LEU A 114 -3.51 7.17 9.70
N ASN A 115 -3.53 8.33 9.05
CA ASN A 115 -3.85 9.60 9.70
C ASN A 115 -5.33 9.65 10.16
N LEU A 116 -6.26 9.14 9.36
CA LEU A 116 -7.68 9.05 9.71
C LEU A 116 -7.90 8.12 10.91
N LEU A 117 -7.13 7.04 11.01
CA LEU A 117 -7.23 6.10 12.13
C LEU A 117 -6.49 6.54 13.39
N ALA A 118 -5.58 7.49 13.28
CA ALA A 118 -4.90 8.05 14.45
C ALA A 118 -5.92 8.63 15.45
N TYR A 119 -6.98 9.29 14.95
CA TYR A 119 -8.02 9.89 15.80
C TYR A 119 -8.85 8.85 16.58
N PRO A 120 -9.48 7.84 15.94
CA PRO A 120 -10.16 6.75 16.65
C PRO A 120 -9.24 6.00 17.62
N CYS A 121 -7.97 5.76 17.25
CA CYS A 121 -7.02 5.07 18.12
C CYS A 121 -6.72 5.88 19.39
N PHE A 122 -6.47 7.18 19.24
CA PHE A 122 -6.28 8.08 20.37
C PHE A 122 -7.49 8.11 21.30
N LEU A 123 -8.70 8.20 20.73
CA LEU A 123 -9.95 8.19 21.49
C LEU A 123 -10.13 6.89 22.28
N LEU A 124 -9.84 5.74 21.67
CA LEU A 124 -9.90 4.45 22.36
C LEU A 124 -8.90 4.33 23.50
N ILE A 125 -7.66 4.79 23.29
CA ILE A 125 -6.65 4.81 24.35
C ILE A 125 -7.12 5.67 25.53
N SER A 126 -7.68 6.85 25.23
CA SER A 126 -8.25 7.75 26.25
C SER A 126 -9.42 7.08 27.00
N LEU A 127 -10.30 6.39 26.29
CA LEU A 127 -11.43 5.68 26.90
C LEU A 127 -10.96 4.52 27.79
N ILE A 128 -10.00 3.72 27.34
CA ILE A 128 -9.42 2.64 28.13
C ILE A 128 -8.73 3.22 29.38
N SER A 129 -7.99 4.32 29.24
CA SER A 129 -7.36 5.00 30.36
C SER A 129 -8.38 5.48 31.40
N LEU A 130 -9.49 6.07 30.96
CA LEU A 130 -10.59 6.50 31.85
C LEU A 130 -11.20 5.32 32.60
N ILE A 131 -11.46 4.21 31.91
CA ILE A 131 -12.03 2.99 32.49
C ILE A 131 -11.07 2.40 33.55
N VAL A 132 -9.77 2.38 33.28
CA VAL A 132 -8.76 1.91 34.23
C VAL A 132 -8.67 2.84 35.44
N PHE A 133 -8.70 4.16 35.22
CA PHE A 133 -8.71 5.14 36.30
C PHE A 133 -9.92 4.95 37.23
N LEU A 134 -11.13 4.85 36.65
CA LEU A 134 -12.36 4.58 37.39
C LEU A 134 -12.27 3.29 38.21
N LYS A 135 -11.68 2.23 37.64
CA LYS A 135 -11.46 0.96 38.36
C LYS A 135 -10.67 1.16 39.63
N VAL A 136 -9.54 1.85 39.53
CA VAL A 136 -8.59 2.03 40.63
C VAL A 136 -9.23 2.85 41.74
N GLU A 137 -9.86 3.97 41.38
CA GLU A 137 -10.53 4.85 42.35
C GLU A 137 -11.70 4.15 43.05
N MET A 138 -12.56 3.43 42.31
CA MET A 138 -13.69 2.71 42.94
C MET A 138 -13.22 1.59 43.86
N ALA A 139 -12.17 0.86 43.48
CA ALA A 139 -11.61 -0.20 44.31
C ALA A 139 -10.98 0.33 45.61
N GLN A 140 -10.44 1.55 45.59
CA GLN A 140 -9.83 2.18 46.77
C GLN A 140 -10.86 2.87 47.68
N GLN A 141 -11.82 3.61 47.11
CA GLN A 141 -12.71 4.47 47.88
C GLN A 141 -14.02 3.78 48.33
N LEU A 142 -14.60 2.93 47.47
CA LEU A 142 -15.90 2.28 47.75
C LEU A 142 -15.86 0.77 47.39
N PRO A 143 -15.16 -0.06 48.18
CA PRO A 143 -15.03 -1.50 47.91
C PRO A 143 -16.38 -2.24 47.94
N HIS A 144 -17.38 -1.73 48.66
CA HIS A 144 -18.72 -2.29 48.73
C HIS A 144 -19.57 -2.03 47.47
N LEU A 145 -19.22 -1.04 46.65
CA LEU A 145 -19.81 -0.77 45.33
C LEU A 145 -18.96 -1.32 44.18
N ALA A 146 -17.87 -2.04 44.49
CA ALA A 146 -16.99 -2.59 43.47
C ALA A 146 -17.75 -3.60 42.61
N LEU A 147 -17.76 -3.34 41.29
CA LEU A 147 -18.39 -4.25 40.33
C LEU A 147 -17.70 -5.62 40.39
N PRO A 148 -18.47 -6.73 40.33
CA PRO A 148 -17.93 -8.08 40.30
C PRO A 148 -16.86 -8.25 39.22
N THR A 149 -15.88 -9.13 39.46
CA THR A 149 -14.78 -9.42 38.51
C THR A 149 -15.27 -9.82 37.12
N MET A 150 -16.46 -10.42 37.01
CA MET A 150 -17.11 -10.74 35.74
C MET A 150 -17.33 -9.52 34.83
N TYR A 151 -17.68 -8.37 35.38
CA TYR A 151 -17.87 -7.14 34.59
C TYR A 151 -16.57 -6.67 33.93
N TRP A 152 -15.45 -6.75 34.67
CA TRP A 152 -14.12 -6.42 34.13
C TRP A 152 -13.67 -7.36 33.00
N ILE A 153 -14.08 -8.63 33.06
CA ILE A 153 -13.82 -9.60 31.99
C ILE A 153 -14.63 -9.21 30.74
N LEU A 154 -15.90 -8.85 30.88
CA LEU A 154 -16.75 -8.40 29.78
C LEU A 154 -16.21 -7.14 29.09
N VAL A 155 -15.77 -6.14 29.88
CA VAL A 155 -15.17 -4.90 29.33
C VAL A 155 -13.91 -5.20 28.53
N LYS A 156 -13.03 -6.09 29.04
CA LYS A 156 -11.82 -6.50 28.31
C LYS A 156 -12.15 -7.21 26.98
N ILE A 157 -13.16 -8.08 26.98
CA ILE A 157 -13.63 -8.76 25.77
C ILE A 157 -14.17 -7.74 24.76
N LEU A 158 -14.99 -6.79 25.22
CA LEU A 158 -15.59 -5.78 24.35
C LEU A 158 -14.54 -4.85 23.72
N VAL A 159 -13.56 -4.40 24.51
CA VAL A 159 -12.41 -3.63 24.00
C VAL A 159 -11.59 -4.47 23.02
N GLY A 160 -11.37 -5.76 23.31
CA GLY A 160 -10.66 -6.68 22.42
C GLY A 160 -11.35 -6.86 21.07
N LEU A 161 -12.69 -6.95 21.04
CA LEU A 161 -13.49 -7.04 19.82
C LEU A 161 -13.41 -5.77 18.98
N ILE A 162 -13.44 -4.59 19.62
CA ILE A 162 -13.28 -3.30 18.93
C ILE A 162 -11.88 -3.22 18.29
N ILE A 163 -10.84 -3.60 19.03
CA ILE A 163 -9.46 -3.61 18.53
C ILE A 163 -9.32 -4.61 17.37
N LEU A 164 -9.89 -5.81 17.48
CA LEU A 164 -9.90 -6.80 16.40
C LEU A 164 -10.63 -6.29 15.15
N GLY A 165 -11.76 -5.60 15.32
CA GLY A 165 -12.49 -4.96 14.22
C GLY A 165 -11.62 -3.93 13.49
N ILE A 166 -10.96 -3.06 14.25
CA ILE A 166 -10.06 -2.02 13.72
C ILE A 166 -8.85 -2.65 13.03
N ILE A 167 -8.21 -3.67 13.63
CA ILE A 167 -7.07 -4.38 13.02
C ILE A 167 -7.50 -5.11 11.74
N GLY A 168 -8.70 -5.70 11.73
CA GLY A 168 -9.27 -6.36 10.55
C GLY A 168 -9.52 -5.36 9.41
N GLU A 169 -10.08 -4.19 9.73
CA GLU A 169 -10.36 -3.13 8.77
C GLU A 169 -9.06 -2.51 8.23
N ILE A 170 -8.06 -2.27 9.08
CA ILE A 170 -6.70 -1.85 8.68
C ILE A 170 -6.04 -2.91 7.82
N GLY A 171 -6.04 -4.17 8.26
CA GLY A 171 -5.43 -5.29 7.56
C GLY A 171 -6.01 -5.47 6.17
N TYR A 172 -7.32 -5.34 6.04
CA TYR A 172 -8.04 -5.31 4.78
C TYR A 172 -7.66 -4.10 3.90
N LEU A 173 -7.56 -2.91 4.47
CA LEU A 173 -7.16 -1.69 3.75
C LEU A 173 -5.68 -1.70 3.33
N VAL A 174 -4.82 -2.46 4.00
CA VAL A 174 -3.38 -2.56 3.70
C VAL A 174 -3.07 -3.71 2.74
N HIS A 175 -3.72 -4.87 2.87
CA HIS A 175 -3.40 -6.06 2.06
C HIS A 175 -4.30 -6.28 0.85
N ALA A 176 -5.46 -5.61 0.75
CA ALA A 176 -6.37 -5.95 -0.33
C ALA A 176 -5.92 -5.35 -1.69
N THR A 177 -5.49 -6.26 -2.55
CA THR A 177 -5.21 -6.11 -3.99
C THR A 177 -6.52 -5.92 -4.78
N GLU A 178 -6.43 -5.15 -5.88
CA GLU A 178 -7.57 -4.51 -6.57
C GLU A 178 -8.74 -5.41 -7.01
N THR A 179 -8.52 -6.71 -7.24
CA THR A 179 -9.55 -7.62 -7.76
C THR A 179 -10.35 -8.36 -6.67
N GLN A 180 -9.81 -8.56 -5.47
CA GLN A 180 -10.53 -9.21 -4.36
C GLN A 180 -11.29 -8.22 -3.47
N ARG A 181 -10.96 -6.92 -3.54
CA ARG A 181 -11.72 -5.83 -2.91
C ARG A 181 -13.16 -5.77 -3.45
N ALA A 182 -13.33 -5.79 -4.77
CA ALA A 182 -14.63 -5.66 -5.40
C ALA A 182 -15.61 -6.80 -5.05
N LEU A 183 -15.12 -8.04 -4.91
CA LEU A 183 -15.98 -9.21 -4.72
C LEU A 183 -16.42 -9.43 -3.27
N HIS A 184 -15.57 -9.10 -2.29
CA HIS A 184 -15.90 -9.33 -0.86
C HIS A 184 -16.71 -8.17 -0.25
N GLN A 185 -16.55 -6.96 -0.79
CA GLN A 185 -17.22 -5.74 -0.31
C GLN A 185 -18.72 -5.71 -0.63
N MET A 186 -19.20 -6.62 -1.49
CA MET A 186 -20.63 -6.89 -1.73
C MET A 186 -21.28 -7.81 -0.68
N ARG A 187 -20.54 -8.41 0.27
CA ARG A 187 -21.10 -9.32 1.28
C ARG A 187 -21.41 -8.68 2.64
N TRP A 188 -21.07 -7.40 2.83
CA TRP A 188 -21.38 -6.67 4.07
C TRP A 188 -22.63 -5.80 3.89
N PRO A 189 -23.68 -5.99 4.71
CA PRO A 189 -24.99 -5.34 4.52
C PRO A 189 -24.94 -3.81 4.63
N ILE A 190 -23.95 -3.24 5.35
CA ILE A 190 -23.85 -1.80 5.60
C ILE A 190 -23.00 -1.09 4.52
N ILE A 191 -21.84 -1.65 4.16
CA ILE A 191 -20.94 -1.06 3.14
C ILE A 191 -21.43 -1.31 1.71
N GLY A 192 -22.21 -2.37 1.48
CA GLY A 192 -22.80 -2.68 0.17
C GLY A 192 -23.77 -1.62 -0.36
N SER A 193 -24.49 -0.92 0.53
CA SER A 193 -25.44 0.14 0.15
C SER A 193 -24.75 1.38 -0.42
N MET A 194 -23.60 1.77 0.14
CA MET A 194 -22.84 2.93 -0.36
C MET A 194 -22.17 2.64 -1.70
N TYR A 195 -21.66 1.42 -1.88
CA TYR A 195 -21.05 0.98 -3.14
C TYR A 195 -22.07 0.90 -4.29
N ARG A 196 -23.32 0.52 -4.00
CA ARG A 196 -24.39 0.48 -5.00
C ARG A 196 -24.66 1.87 -5.60
N ASN A 197 -24.71 2.93 -4.78
CA ASN A 197 -24.90 4.30 -5.28
C ASN A 197 -23.69 4.80 -6.07
N TYR A 198 -22.47 4.45 -5.66
CA TYR A 198 -21.26 4.79 -6.40
C TYR A 198 -21.21 4.11 -7.78
N PHE A 199 -21.51 2.81 -7.84
CA PHE A 199 -21.58 2.07 -9.11
C PHE A 199 -22.71 2.57 -10.01
N HIS A 200 -23.87 2.92 -9.45
CA HIS A 200 -24.94 3.57 -10.23
C HIS A 200 -24.45 4.90 -10.81
N TYR A 201 -23.77 5.74 -10.05
CA TYR A 201 -23.22 7.01 -10.54
C TYR A 201 -22.15 6.81 -11.63
N VAL A 202 -21.25 5.84 -11.47
CA VAL A 202 -20.20 5.54 -12.46
C VAL A 202 -20.79 5.00 -13.76
N ILE A 203 -21.78 4.10 -13.68
CA ILE A 203 -22.46 3.57 -14.88
C ILE A 203 -23.28 4.67 -15.55
N LEU A 204 -24.03 5.48 -14.77
CA LEU A 204 -24.85 6.56 -15.30
C LEU A 204 -24.00 7.65 -15.97
N SER A 205 -22.85 8.00 -15.38
CA SER A 205 -21.91 8.95 -15.98
C SER A 205 -21.21 8.39 -17.21
N ALA A 206 -20.81 7.11 -17.22
CA ALA A 206 -20.26 6.47 -18.41
C ALA A 206 -21.26 6.44 -19.58
N VAL A 207 -22.52 6.10 -19.31
CA VAL A 207 -23.62 6.13 -20.28
C VAL A 207 -23.89 7.56 -20.76
N ALA A 208 -23.95 8.54 -19.85
CA ALA A 208 -24.13 9.94 -20.22
C ALA A 208 -22.98 10.48 -21.09
N THR A 209 -21.74 10.08 -20.80
CA THR A 209 -20.57 10.46 -21.59
C THR A 209 -20.58 9.83 -22.99
N PHE A 210 -21.07 8.59 -23.09
CA PHE A 210 -21.27 7.89 -24.36
C PHE A 210 -22.34 8.57 -25.23
N PHE A 211 -23.50 8.90 -24.65
CA PHE A 211 -24.57 9.63 -25.35
C PHE A 211 -24.14 11.04 -25.78
N LYS A 212 -23.39 11.75 -24.93
CA LYS A 212 -22.86 13.08 -25.27
C LYS A 212 -21.87 13.03 -26.44
N LYS A 213 -21.08 11.95 -26.58
CA LYS A 213 -20.19 11.74 -27.74
C LYS A 213 -20.96 11.41 -29.01
N TRP A 214 -22.11 10.74 -28.92
CA TRP A 214 -22.92 10.37 -30.08
C TRP A 214 -23.65 11.57 -30.72
N THR A 215 -24.06 12.56 -29.92
CA THR A 215 -24.69 13.80 -30.41
C THR A 215 -23.74 14.76 -31.13
N PHE A 216 -22.42 14.53 -31.10
CA PHE A 216 -21.43 15.34 -31.84
C PHE A 216 -21.05 14.77 -33.22
N PHE A 217 -21.63 13.61 -33.60
CA PHE A 217 -21.34 12.94 -34.87
C PHE A 217 -22.48 13.09 -35.90
N LYS A 218 -23.34 14.10 -35.72
CA LYS A 218 -24.45 14.42 -36.61
C LYS A 218 -24.33 15.83 -37.15
#